data_AF-A0A7U6KHP3-F1
#
_entry.id   AF-A0A7U6KHP3-F1
#
_cell.length_a   1.000
_cell.length_b   1.000
_cell.length_c   1.000
_cell.angle_alpha   90.00
_cell.angle_beta   90.00
_cell.angle_gamma   90.00
#
_symmetry.space_group_name_H-M   'P 1'
#
loop_
_entity.id
_entity.type
_entity.pdbx_description
1 polymer ?
#
loop_
_entity_poly.entity_id
_entity_poly.type
_entity_poly.pdbx_seq_one_letter_code
_entity_poly.pdbx_strand_id
1 'polypeptide(L)'
;MKFMKKHVRITAFLCALCLWVASVMQVSLDASAAAPIIQVTHPEQNTIKLSWNAVEGASGYNIYMSLASSTQMQYIASVNDTKFSFTGLKESSKYNFKIVPYTVSGVNKVEAAAENAGTITESSNKQGIDISKYQRNIDFAKLKQNTDIRFVIIRIGYTGSKTGKCTLDPYFKQNMKNAQANGFKVGVYYYSLATTQKKAQEEANFVIKNLQGYQIDYPVAMDVEDNVQKKVTKVKNSLSITTFCETVKAAGYSPMVYTGYYFMNTYLDYNAIKQYDIWLARYNSYLGYNNPVRMWQYSSKAELPGITATTVDVNYEYDKDDINGSVVYNTSKNSVSYRVASGDTLQMISDKTGMGVDQIVAQNTGITAASKLSKGKEIKLYDLTVNMTQVNNNVSTGVAQQTITVSKPTNVKAKRASASSIKVTWKKATNANQYEVYRATSKKGTYKKVKTTTATSFTNSKLTTGKTYYYKVYGVYKSGSTTKKSAASSITSAKTSLSKTTLKSAKAGKKQVKLSWSKVSSASGYRIFRATSKNGSYKKVRDVKGTSATIKGLKAKKTYYFKVKAYKNVSKKKVLSAYSNRKSTKTK
;
A
#
# COMPACT_ATOMS: atom_id res chain seq x y z
N MET A 1 13.55 29.71 85.90
CA MET A 1 13.92 28.38 85.33
C MET A 1 14.62 28.61 84.00
N LYS A 2 15.84 28.09 83.78
CA LYS A 2 16.26 26.69 83.52
C LYS A 2 16.01 26.23 82.06
N PHE A 3 17.14 26.12 81.35
CA PHE A 3 17.49 25.10 80.33
C PHE A 3 17.09 25.26 78.84
N MET A 4 18.16 25.06 78.03
CA MET A 4 18.21 24.53 76.66
C MET A 4 17.82 25.42 75.46
N LYS A 5 18.74 26.36 75.19
CA LYS A 5 19.30 26.45 73.83
C LYS A 5 19.92 25.09 73.42
N LYS A 6 19.28 24.32 72.53
CA LYS A 6 19.97 23.42 71.57
C LYS A 6 18.98 22.83 70.56
N HIS A 7 19.40 22.83 69.29
CA HIS A 7 18.73 22.17 68.14
C HIS A 7 17.38 22.83 67.74
N VAL A 8 17.07 23.16 66.48
CA VAL A 8 17.80 22.99 65.20
C VAL A 8 17.75 24.27 64.34
N ARG A 9 18.92 24.84 64.00
CA ARG A 9 19.07 25.67 62.79
C ARG A 9 19.24 24.72 61.59
N ILE A 10 18.15 24.32 60.94
CA ILE A 10 18.00 23.69 59.60
C ILE A 10 16.48 23.54 59.40
N THR A 11 15.87 24.47 58.65
CA THR A 11 14.58 24.33 57.92
C THR A 11 14.16 25.64 57.25
N ALA A 12 14.68 26.80 57.69
CA ALA A 12 14.60 28.08 56.97
C ALA A 12 15.34 28.09 55.59
N PHE A 13 15.63 26.92 55.02
CA PHE A 13 16.28 26.73 53.73
C PHE A 13 15.84 25.44 53.00
N LEU A 14 14.71 24.83 53.40
CA LEU A 14 14.01 23.85 52.55
C LEU A 14 12.59 24.34 52.25
N CYS A 15 12.36 24.63 50.98
CA CYS A 15 11.07 24.56 50.29
C CYS A 15 9.89 25.33 50.94
N ALA A 16 9.56 26.57 50.56
CA ALA A 16 9.86 27.30 49.32
C ALA A 16 9.55 26.55 47.99
N LEU A 17 8.95 25.35 48.08
CA LEU A 17 8.70 24.45 46.94
C LEU A 17 7.44 23.56 47.12
N CYS A 18 6.76 23.63 48.28
CA CYS A 18 5.57 22.81 48.57
C CYS A 18 4.23 23.57 48.53
N LEU A 19 4.25 24.87 48.21
CA LEU A 19 3.04 25.69 47.97
C LEU A 19 2.88 26.07 46.49
N TRP A 20 3.52 25.33 45.57
CA TRP A 20 3.38 25.52 44.12
C TRP A 20 3.31 24.21 43.31
N VAL A 21 2.94 23.08 43.95
CA VAL A 21 2.72 21.79 43.27
C VAL A 21 1.51 21.06 43.88
N ALA A 22 0.29 21.56 43.62
CA ALA A 22 -0.95 20.85 43.91
C ALA A 22 -2.18 21.30 43.08
N SER A 23 -2.09 22.37 42.29
CA SER A 23 -2.98 22.48 41.12
C SER A 23 -2.69 21.30 40.21
N VAL A 24 -3.58 20.31 40.21
CA VAL A 24 -3.54 19.21 39.26
C VAL A 24 -3.79 19.82 37.88
N MET A 25 -2.70 20.11 37.17
CA MET A 25 -2.78 20.46 35.76
C MET A 25 -3.37 19.25 35.03
N GLN A 26 -4.68 19.32 34.74
CA GLN A 26 -5.23 18.52 33.66
C GLN A 26 -4.42 18.86 32.42
N VAL A 27 -3.64 17.90 31.93
CA VAL A 27 -2.93 18.02 30.67
C VAL A 27 -3.96 17.82 29.56
N SER A 28 -4.86 18.80 29.41
CA SER A 28 -5.67 18.97 28.21
C SER A 28 -4.73 19.01 27.00
N LEU A 29 -5.16 18.45 25.86
CA LEU A 29 -4.48 18.77 24.61
C LEU A 29 -4.47 20.30 24.44
N ASP A 30 -3.32 20.83 24.00
CA ASP A 30 -3.14 22.27 23.80
C ASP A 30 -4.20 22.80 22.82
N ALA A 31 -4.69 24.02 23.04
CA ALA A 31 -5.75 24.61 22.23
C ALA A 31 -5.35 24.84 20.76
N SER A 32 -4.06 24.69 20.43
CA SER A 32 -3.53 24.69 19.05
C SER A 32 -3.67 23.35 18.31
N ALA A 33 -4.06 22.26 18.98
CA ALA A 33 -4.04 20.89 18.44
C ALA A 33 -5.16 20.62 17.44
N ALA A 34 -4.91 20.91 16.16
CA ALA A 34 -5.86 20.77 15.06
C ALA A 34 -6.53 19.38 14.97
N ALA A 35 -7.84 19.39 14.66
CA ALA A 35 -8.68 18.20 14.57
C ALA A 35 -8.14 17.12 13.59
N PRO A 36 -8.33 15.83 13.88
CA PRO A 36 -7.90 14.74 13.01
C PRO A 36 -8.68 14.74 11.67
N ILE A 37 -7.96 14.88 10.56
CA ILE A 37 -8.51 14.85 9.20
C ILE A 37 -8.86 13.41 8.84
N ILE A 38 -10.16 13.08 8.88
CA ILE A 38 -10.64 11.73 8.58
C ILE A 38 -10.59 11.45 7.07
N GLN A 39 -10.22 10.23 6.72
CA GLN A 39 -10.27 9.62 5.39
C GLN A 39 -11.06 8.32 5.49
N VAL A 40 -11.85 7.99 4.47
CA VAL A 40 -12.78 6.86 4.53
C VAL A 40 -12.56 5.85 3.40
N THR A 41 -12.66 4.58 3.75
CA THR A 41 -12.58 3.45 2.83
C THR A 41 -13.69 2.44 3.13
N HIS A 42 -14.12 1.72 2.10
CA HIS A 42 -15.18 0.70 2.17
C HIS A 42 -14.57 -0.64 1.72
N PRO A 43 -13.98 -1.42 2.65
CA PRO A 43 -13.25 -2.65 2.35
C PRO A 43 -14.10 -3.93 2.45
N GLU A 44 -15.26 -3.88 3.11
CA GLU A 44 -16.22 -4.98 3.13
C GLU A 44 -17.62 -4.40 2.86
N GLN A 45 -18.61 -5.27 2.72
CA GLN A 45 -20.01 -4.87 2.78
C GLN A 45 -20.34 -4.32 4.16
N ASN A 46 -21.26 -3.35 4.23
CA ASN A 46 -21.81 -2.83 5.48
C ASN A 46 -20.70 -2.38 6.44
N THR A 47 -19.64 -1.81 5.86
CA THR A 47 -18.36 -1.62 6.52
C THR A 47 -17.74 -0.28 6.14
N ILE A 48 -17.50 0.54 7.15
CA ILE A 48 -16.86 1.84 7.02
C ILE A 48 -15.54 1.79 7.78
N LYS A 49 -14.43 1.99 7.07
CA LYS A 49 -13.08 2.02 7.63
C LYS A 49 -12.53 3.43 7.55
N LEU A 50 -12.40 4.04 8.72
CA LEU A 50 -11.84 5.37 8.94
C LEU A 50 -10.32 5.27 9.13
N SER A 51 -9.60 6.28 8.67
CA SER A 51 -8.23 6.58 9.09
C SER A 51 -8.04 8.08 9.21
N TRP A 52 -7.06 8.53 9.99
CA TRP A 52 -6.79 9.95 10.22
C TRP A 52 -5.29 10.22 10.35
N ASN A 53 -4.89 11.49 10.27
CA ASN A 53 -3.54 11.88 10.69
C ASN A 53 -3.44 11.78 12.22
N ALA A 54 -2.23 11.48 12.71
CA ALA A 54 -1.95 11.67 14.14
C ALA A 54 -2.10 13.15 14.53
N VAL A 55 -2.66 13.40 15.70
CA VAL A 55 -2.67 14.69 16.38
C VAL A 55 -1.48 14.72 17.36
N GLU A 56 -0.74 15.83 17.39
CA GLU A 56 0.43 15.96 18.26
C GLU A 56 0.02 16.01 19.74
N GLY A 57 0.78 15.35 20.61
CA GLY A 57 0.46 15.21 22.04
C GLY A 57 -0.64 14.20 22.39
N ALA A 58 -1.42 13.70 21.42
CA ALA A 58 -2.46 12.70 21.67
C ALA A 58 -1.87 11.35 22.14
N SER A 59 -2.40 10.83 23.25
CA SER A 59 -2.12 9.49 23.77
C SER A 59 -2.98 8.40 23.12
N GLY A 60 -4.08 8.80 22.48
CA GLY A 60 -4.98 7.94 21.71
C GLY A 60 -6.19 8.73 21.20
N TYR A 61 -7.20 8.02 20.70
CA TYR A 61 -8.43 8.60 20.13
C TYR A 61 -9.66 7.86 20.64
N ASN A 62 -10.68 8.59 21.09
CA ASN A 62 -12.01 8.06 21.32
C ASN A 62 -12.84 8.16 20.04
N ILE A 63 -13.64 7.13 19.80
CA ILE A 63 -14.39 6.92 18.57
C ILE A 63 -15.87 6.91 18.90
N TYR A 64 -16.63 7.68 18.14
CA TYR A 64 -18.08 7.81 18.28
C TYR A 64 -18.79 7.60 16.95
N MET A 65 -20.01 7.07 16.99
CA MET A 65 -20.88 6.86 15.83
C MET A 65 -22.35 7.20 16.15
N SER A 66 -23.11 7.65 15.16
CA SER A 66 -24.57 7.59 15.16
C SER A 66 -25.10 7.28 13.75
N LEU A 67 -26.39 6.93 13.64
CA LEU A 67 -27.10 7.07 12.36
C LEU A 67 -27.18 8.55 11.99
N ALA A 68 -27.07 8.90 10.71
CA ALA A 68 -27.10 10.30 10.26
C ALA A 68 -28.40 11.06 10.60
N SER A 69 -29.49 10.32 10.91
CA SER A 69 -30.75 10.86 11.42
C SER A 69 -30.78 11.09 12.94
N SER A 70 -29.69 10.80 13.67
CA SER A 70 -29.58 10.96 15.12
C SER A 70 -28.53 12.01 15.49
N THR A 71 -28.94 12.96 16.33
CA THR A 71 -28.06 13.94 16.99
C THR A 71 -27.23 13.34 18.12
N GLN A 72 -27.64 12.20 18.68
CA GLN A 72 -26.94 11.54 19.79
C GLN A 72 -25.83 10.62 19.26
N MET A 73 -24.58 11.01 19.50
CA MET A 73 -23.38 10.23 19.18
C MET A 73 -23.08 9.21 20.30
N GLN A 74 -23.05 7.92 19.96
CA GLN A 74 -22.66 6.85 20.87
C GLN A 74 -21.14 6.68 20.89
N TYR A 75 -20.54 6.49 22.06
CA TYR A 75 -19.15 6.05 22.19
C TYR A 75 -19.00 4.59 21.71
N ILE A 76 -17.86 4.24 21.13
CA ILE A 76 -17.61 2.94 20.49
C ILE A 76 -16.32 2.28 21.00
N ALA A 77 -15.21 3.03 21.04
CA ALA A 77 -13.90 2.53 21.47
C ALA A 77 -12.93 3.67 21.77
N SER A 78 -11.88 3.37 22.55
CA SER A 78 -10.62 4.12 22.54
C SER A 78 -9.61 3.36 21.68
N VAL A 79 -8.76 4.03 20.90
CA VAL A 79 -7.67 3.38 20.17
C VAL A 79 -6.37 4.16 20.26
N ASN A 80 -5.24 3.45 20.24
CA ASN A 80 -3.91 4.06 20.17
C ASN A 80 -3.34 4.05 18.73
N ASP A 81 -4.12 3.59 17.75
CA ASP A 81 -3.81 3.58 16.31
C ASP A 81 -4.61 4.70 15.60
N THR A 82 -4.23 5.09 14.36
CA THR A 82 -4.86 6.21 13.63
C THR A 82 -5.84 5.72 12.55
N LYS A 83 -6.60 4.67 12.86
CA LYS A 83 -7.57 3.99 11.97
C LYS A 83 -8.53 3.11 12.78
N PHE A 84 -9.71 2.87 12.23
CA PHE A 84 -10.71 1.98 12.83
C PHE A 84 -11.67 1.44 11.75
N SER A 85 -12.14 0.20 11.91
CA SER A 85 -13.07 -0.45 10.98
C SER A 85 -14.36 -0.82 11.69
N PHE A 86 -15.45 -0.15 11.31
CA PHE A 86 -16.82 -0.55 11.64
C PHE A 86 -17.31 -1.58 10.61
N THR A 87 -17.78 -2.74 11.03
CA THR A 87 -18.45 -3.75 10.19
C THR A 87 -19.85 -4.06 10.73
N GLY A 88 -20.74 -4.64 9.92
CA GLY A 88 -22.10 -5.03 10.36
C GLY A 88 -23.13 -3.90 10.37
N LEU A 89 -22.80 -2.75 9.78
CA LEU A 89 -23.68 -1.59 9.65
C LEU A 89 -24.98 -1.93 8.89
N LYS A 90 -26.02 -1.11 9.04
CA LYS A 90 -27.22 -1.25 8.21
C LYS A 90 -26.90 -0.84 6.77
N GLU A 91 -27.44 -1.61 5.83
CA GLU A 91 -27.32 -1.38 4.40
C GLU A 91 -27.95 -0.04 4.00
N SER A 92 -27.38 0.62 2.96
CA SER A 92 -27.83 1.91 2.40
C SER A 92 -28.07 3.02 3.43
N SER A 93 -27.47 2.88 4.62
CA SER A 93 -27.67 3.77 5.75
C SER A 93 -26.47 4.68 5.92
N LYS A 94 -26.74 5.96 6.20
CA LYS A 94 -25.72 6.97 6.48
C LYS A 94 -25.40 6.99 7.97
N TYR A 95 -24.13 7.14 8.27
CA TYR A 95 -23.59 7.17 9.63
C TYR A 95 -22.77 8.43 9.83
N ASN A 96 -22.98 9.09 10.97
CA ASN A 96 -22.09 10.14 11.46
C ASN A 96 -20.98 9.47 12.27
N PHE A 97 -19.76 9.98 12.15
CA PHE A 97 -18.59 9.55 12.92
C PHE A 97 -17.92 10.77 13.55
N LYS A 98 -17.42 10.61 14.78
CA LYS A 98 -16.63 11.62 15.51
C LYS A 98 -15.40 10.94 16.10
N ILE A 99 -14.22 11.52 15.88
CA ILE A 99 -12.92 11.04 16.36
C ILE A 99 -12.29 12.13 17.23
N VAL A 100 -12.10 11.85 18.53
CA VAL A 100 -11.59 12.82 19.50
C VAL A 100 -10.22 12.38 20.00
N PRO A 101 -9.14 13.16 19.87
CA PRO A 101 -7.88 12.84 20.52
C PRO A 101 -8.02 12.96 22.05
N TYR A 102 -7.33 12.10 22.80
CA TYR A 102 -7.23 12.17 24.26
C TYR A 102 -5.80 12.14 24.76
N THR A 103 -5.54 12.74 25.92
CA THR A 103 -4.34 12.55 26.74
C THR A 103 -4.60 11.56 27.88
N VAL A 104 -3.55 10.99 28.46
CA VAL A 104 -3.62 10.21 29.71
C VAL A 104 -2.96 10.99 30.83
N SER A 105 -3.68 11.18 31.94
CA SER A 105 -3.20 11.82 33.17
C SER A 105 -3.48 10.91 34.36
N GLY A 106 -2.42 10.26 34.86
CA GLY A 106 -2.57 9.15 35.80
C GLY A 106 -3.30 7.97 35.16
N VAL A 107 -4.41 7.55 35.76
CA VAL A 107 -5.31 6.51 35.19
C VAL A 107 -6.41 7.09 34.28
N ASN A 108 -6.60 8.41 34.28
CA ASN A 108 -7.71 9.06 33.59
C ASN A 108 -7.37 9.43 32.15
N LYS A 109 -8.31 9.19 31.23
CA LYS A 109 -8.27 9.75 29.87
C LYS A 109 -8.97 11.10 29.86
N VAL A 110 -8.38 12.10 29.23
CA VAL A 110 -8.96 13.45 29.09
C VAL A 110 -9.12 13.75 27.60
N GLU A 111 -10.36 13.96 27.16
CA GLU A 111 -10.65 14.32 25.76
C GLU A 111 -10.16 15.74 25.43
N ALA A 112 -9.83 15.97 24.15
CA ALA A 112 -9.77 17.33 23.60
C ALA A 112 -11.17 17.98 23.53
N ALA A 113 -11.19 19.30 23.45
CA ALA A 113 -12.40 20.09 23.21
C ALA A 113 -13.05 19.73 21.85
N ALA A 114 -14.35 20.02 21.72
CA ALA A 114 -15.20 19.49 20.64
C ALA A 114 -14.78 19.98 19.24
N GLU A 115 -14.25 21.19 19.15
CA GLU A 115 -13.66 21.81 17.96
C GLU A 115 -12.42 21.07 17.43
N ASN A 116 -11.74 20.31 18.30
CA ASN A 116 -10.57 19.50 17.96
C ASN A 116 -10.95 18.03 17.68
N ALA A 117 -12.24 17.72 17.52
CA ALA A 117 -12.73 16.42 17.08
C ALA A 117 -12.96 16.40 15.55
N GLY A 118 -12.42 15.39 14.87
CA GLY A 118 -12.70 15.15 13.46
C GLY A 118 -14.09 14.57 13.30
N THR A 119 -14.87 15.04 12.32
CA THR A 119 -16.23 14.52 12.04
C THR A 119 -16.43 14.24 10.55
N ILE A 120 -17.25 13.23 10.24
CA ILE A 120 -17.65 12.89 8.86
C ILE A 120 -18.97 12.12 8.84
N THR A 121 -19.75 12.28 7.76
CA THR A 121 -20.95 11.47 7.47
C THR A 121 -20.71 10.65 6.21
N GLU A 122 -20.93 9.33 6.25
CA GLU A 122 -20.65 8.43 5.12
C GLU A 122 -21.68 7.27 5.02
N SER A 123 -21.80 6.67 3.84
CA SER A 123 -22.82 5.64 3.50
C SER A 123 -22.19 4.25 3.41
N SER A 124 -22.86 3.21 3.94
CA SER A 124 -22.20 1.94 4.32
C SER A 124 -21.66 1.01 3.21
N ASN A 125 -21.78 1.33 1.92
CA ASN A 125 -21.37 0.46 0.80
C ASN A 125 -20.95 1.21 -0.49
N LYS A 126 -20.10 0.57 -1.31
CA LYS A 126 -20.01 0.86 -2.76
C LYS A 126 -20.88 -0.13 -3.53
N GLN A 127 -22.05 0.30 -4.01
CA GLN A 127 -22.84 -0.51 -4.93
C GLN A 127 -22.29 -0.47 -6.36
N GLY A 128 -22.66 -1.46 -7.14
CA GLY A 128 -22.49 -1.50 -8.59
C GLY A 128 -23.60 -2.27 -9.27
N ILE A 129 -23.64 -2.22 -10.60
CA ILE A 129 -24.53 -3.06 -11.43
C ILE A 129 -23.73 -3.82 -12.48
N ASP A 130 -24.29 -4.90 -12.97
CA ASP A 130 -23.87 -5.52 -14.23
C ASP A 130 -25.02 -5.63 -15.22
N ILE A 131 -24.69 -5.36 -16.48
CA ILE A 131 -25.67 -4.97 -17.49
C ILE A 131 -25.32 -5.51 -18.87
N SER A 132 -26.34 -5.75 -19.67
CA SER A 132 -26.19 -6.26 -21.04
C SER A 132 -27.32 -5.74 -21.94
N LYS A 133 -27.45 -6.29 -23.16
CA LYS A 133 -28.61 -6.03 -24.05
C LYS A 133 -29.98 -6.19 -23.38
N TYR A 134 -30.08 -6.96 -22.30
CA TYR A 134 -31.34 -7.20 -21.60
C TYR A 134 -31.85 -5.97 -20.85
N GLN A 135 -30.95 -5.10 -20.36
CA GLN A 135 -31.30 -3.82 -19.73
C GLN A 135 -31.64 -2.70 -20.75
N ARG A 136 -31.42 -2.94 -22.04
CA ARG A 136 -31.73 -2.01 -23.15
C ARG A 136 -31.07 -0.63 -22.95
N ASN A 137 -31.82 0.45 -23.21
CA ASN A 137 -31.38 1.82 -23.00
C ASN A 137 -31.42 2.16 -21.50
N ILE A 138 -30.28 2.61 -20.95
CA ILE A 138 -30.16 3.03 -19.56
C ILE A 138 -29.90 4.54 -19.50
N ASP A 139 -30.71 5.25 -18.72
CA ASP A 139 -30.45 6.61 -18.28
C ASP A 139 -29.46 6.59 -17.10
N PHE A 140 -28.17 6.65 -17.46
CA PHE A 140 -27.08 6.70 -16.48
C PHE A 140 -27.07 8.00 -15.65
N ALA A 141 -27.67 9.09 -16.11
CA ALA A 141 -27.73 10.33 -15.34
C ALA A 141 -28.76 10.19 -14.19
N LYS A 142 -29.97 9.72 -14.51
CA LYS A 142 -30.99 9.40 -13.50
C LYS A 142 -30.52 8.31 -12.54
N LEU A 143 -29.84 7.27 -13.03
CA LEU A 143 -29.19 6.27 -12.19
C LEU A 143 -28.19 6.92 -11.22
N LYS A 144 -27.30 7.79 -11.72
CA LYS A 144 -26.26 8.46 -10.92
C LYS A 144 -26.83 9.40 -9.84
N GLN A 145 -27.93 10.06 -10.15
CA GLN A 145 -28.58 11.02 -9.24
C GLN A 145 -29.40 10.34 -8.14
N ASN A 146 -30.02 9.18 -8.44
CA ASN A 146 -31.03 8.55 -7.57
C ASN A 146 -30.58 7.23 -6.94
N THR A 147 -29.32 6.81 -7.11
CA THR A 147 -28.79 5.56 -6.55
C THR A 147 -27.34 5.68 -6.10
N ASP A 148 -26.92 4.78 -5.20
CA ASP A 148 -25.54 4.67 -4.74
C ASP A 148 -24.63 3.80 -5.65
N ILE A 149 -25.04 3.55 -6.90
CA ILE A 149 -24.22 2.81 -7.88
C ILE A 149 -22.94 3.59 -8.20
N ARG A 150 -21.77 3.00 -7.85
CA ARG A 150 -20.44 3.59 -8.04
C ARG A 150 -19.66 2.97 -9.20
N PHE A 151 -20.00 1.75 -9.62
CA PHE A 151 -19.37 1.05 -10.76
C PHE A 151 -20.38 0.26 -11.61
N VAL A 152 -19.98 -0.07 -12.84
CA VAL A 152 -20.79 -0.79 -13.83
C VAL A 152 -19.93 -1.85 -14.52
N ILE A 153 -20.34 -3.12 -14.52
CA ILE A 153 -19.65 -4.20 -15.26
C ILE A 153 -20.51 -4.57 -16.49
N ILE A 154 -20.01 -4.26 -17.69
CA ILE A 154 -20.83 -4.24 -18.92
C ILE A 154 -20.56 -5.50 -19.75
N ARG A 155 -21.58 -6.26 -20.15
CA ARG A 155 -21.35 -7.40 -21.04
C ARG A 155 -20.75 -6.91 -22.35
N ILE A 156 -19.53 -7.36 -22.66
CA ILE A 156 -18.86 -7.06 -23.94
C ILE A 156 -19.25 -8.07 -25.01
N GLY A 157 -19.56 -9.31 -24.62
CA GLY A 157 -19.97 -10.34 -25.56
C GLY A 157 -20.38 -11.66 -24.92
N TYR A 158 -20.61 -12.63 -25.78
CA TYR A 158 -20.96 -14.00 -25.41
C TYR A 158 -20.60 -14.97 -26.54
N THR A 159 -20.30 -16.22 -26.20
CA THR A 159 -20.26 -17.31 -27.20
C THR A 159 -21.68 -17.84 -27.41
N GLY A 160 -22.15 -17.84 -28.65
CA GLY A 160 -23.51 -18.31 -28.96
C GLY A 160 -23.63 -19.83 -28.84
N SER A 161 -24.51 -20.33 -27.96
CA SER A 161 -24.68 -21.77 -27.70
C SER A 161 -25.08 -22.60 -28.92
N LYS A 162 -25.85 -22.03 -29.86
CA LYS A 162 -26.20 -22.68 -31.13
C LYS A 162 -25.14 -22.54 -32.23
N THR A 163 -24.18 -21.63 -32.10
CA THR A 163 -23.27 -21.25 -33.22
C THR A 163 -21.80 -21.48 -32.92
N GLY A 164 -21.40 -21.62 -31.66
CA GLY A 164 -20.02 -21.63 -31.20
C GLY A 164 -19.26 -20.31 -31.42
N LYS A 165 -19.89 -19.27 -31.99
CA LYS A 165 -19.22 -18.03 -32.41
C LYS A 165 -19.20 -16.99 -31.30
N CYS A 166 -18.04 -16.35 -31.11
CA CYS A 166 -17.91 -15.19 -30.23
C CYS A 166 -18.68 -14.00 -30.82
N THR A 167 -19.60 -13.42 -30.05
CA THR A 167 -20.57 -12.41 -30.48
C THR A 167 -20.47 -11.19 -29.57
N LEU A 168 -20.55 -9.98 -30.13
CA LEU A 168 -20.56 -8.74 -29.34
C LEU A 168 -21.94 -8.56 -28.71
N ASP A 169 -22.02 -8.05 -27.48
CA ASP A 169 -23.30 -7.58 -26.97
C ASP A 169 -23.67 -6.26 -27.69
N PRO A 170 -24.86 -6.14 -28.31
CA PRO A 170 -25.19 -4.98 -29.14
C PRO A 170 -25.23 -3.66 -28.35
N TYR A 171 -25.47 -3.68 -27.03
CA TYR A 171 -25.49 -2.48 -26.20
C TYR A 171 -24.12 -2.13 -25.60
N PHE A 172 -23.10 -3.00 -25.73
CA PHE A 172 -21.77 -2.80 -25.14
C PHE A 172 -21.19 -1.39 -25.37
N LYS A 173 -21.12 -0.96 -26.63
CA LYS A 173 -20.49 0.33 -27.00
C LYS A 173 -21.23 1.53 -26.43
N GLN A 174 -22.56 1.49 -26.44
CA GLN A 174 -23.42 2.56 -25.91
C GLN A 174 -23.33 2.61 -24.38
N ASN A 175 -23.41 1.46 -23.71
CA ASN A 175 -23.33 1.38 -22.26
C ASN A 175 -21.94 1.82 -21.75
N MET A 176 -20.85 1.42 -22.42
CA MET A 176 -19.50 1.90 -22.11
C MET A 176 -19.42 3.43 -22.20
N LYS A 177 -19.82 4.01 -23.34
CA LYS A 177 -19.80 5.46 -23.57
C LYS A 177 -20.62 6.20 -22.51
N ASN A 178 -21.85 5.76 -22.26
CA ASN A 178 -22.80 6.49 -21.42
C ASN A 178 -22.48 6.34 -19.92
N ALA A 179 -21.99 5.18 -19.47
CA ALA A 179 -21.50 4.99 -18.10
C ALA A 179 -20.27 5.85 -17.81
N GLN A 180 -19.29 5.87 -18.73
CA GLN A 180 -18.07 6.67 -18.56
C GLN A 180 -18.37 8.18 -18.61
N ALA A 181 -19.27 8.63 -19.49
CA ALA A 181 -19.71 10.03 -19.54
C ALA A 181 -20.39 10.50 -18.24
N ASN A 182 -21.05 9.60 -17.49
CA ASN A 182 -21.69 9.89 -16.20
C ASN A 182 -20.77 9.55 -14.99
N GLY A 183 -19.45 9.42 -15.22
CA GLY A 183 -18.48 9.22 -14.15
C GLY A 183 -18.68 7.93 -13.36
N PHE A 184 -19.20 6.87 -13.97
CA PHE A 184 -19.12 5.52 -13.43
C PHE A 184 -17.78 4.89 -13.78
N LYS A 185 -17.19 4.17 -12.82
CA LYS A 185 -16.05 3.30 -13.09
C LYS A 185 -16.53 2.05 -13.82
N VAL A 186 -15.87 1.66 -14.90
CA VAL A 186 -16.34 0.55 -15.75
C VAL A 186 -15.42 -0.66 -15.74
N GLY A 187 -16.05 -1.83 -15.70
CA GLY A 187 -15.47 -3.13 -16.07
C GLY A 187 -16.32 -3.76 -17.17
N VAL A 188 -15.99 -4.98 -17.60
CA VAL A 188 -16.80 -5.73 -18.58
C VAL A 188 -16.99 -7.19 -18.21
N TYR A 189 -17.95 -7.89 -18.85
CA TYR A 189 -18.08 -9.35 -18.74
C TYR A 189 -18.36 -10.10 -20.05
N TYR A 190 -17.99 -11.38 -20.13
CA TYR A 190 -18.12 -12.19 -21.35
C TYR A 190 -18.59 -13.62 -21.05
N TYR A 191 -19.82 -13.94 -21.45
CA TYR A 191 -20.45 -15.26 -21.28
C TYR A 191 -19.74 -16.33 -22.11
N SER A 192 -19.02 -17.24 -21.44
CA SER A 192 -18.13 -18.22 -22.06
C SER A 192 -18.77 -19.59 -22.17
N LEU A 193 -18.47 -20.29 -23.26
CA LEU A 193 -18.78 -21.71 -23.44
C LEU A 193 -17.49 -22.55 -23.54
N ALA A 194 -16.37 -22.03 -23.04
CA ALA A 194 -15.08 -22.69 -23.14
C ALA A 194 -14.96 -23.90 -22.20
N THR A 195 -14.96 -25.10 -22.80
CA THR A 195 -14.57 -26.37 -22.18
C THR A 195 -13.13 -26.79 -22.55
N THR A 196 -12.44 -25.96 -23.35
CA THR A 196 -11.05 -26.18 -23.77
C THR A 196 -10.23 -24.89 -23.70
N GLN A 197 -8.92 -25.05 -23.50
CA GLN A 197 -7.94 -23.95 -23.54
C GLN A 197 -7.99 -23.17 -24.87
N LYS A 198 -8.16 -23.87 -26.01
CA LYS A 198 -8.26 -23.23 -27.34
C LYS A 198 -9.48 -22.29 -27.43
N LYS A 199 -10.65 -22.72 -26.94
CA LYS A 199 -11.85 -21.87 -26.97
C LYS A 199 -11.73 -20.69 -26.00
N ALA A 200 -11.21 -20.94 -24.81
CA ALA A 200 -10.94 -19.89 -23.83
C ALA A 200 -9.98 -18.80 -24.36
N GLN A 201 -8.95 -19.20 -25.12
CA GLN A 201 -8.04 -18.28 -25.79
C GLN A 201 -8.76 -17.45 -26.88
N GLU A 202 -9.62 -18.07 -27.70
CA GLU A 202 -10.40 -17.41 -28.75
C GLU A 202 -11.32 -16.33 -28.16
N GLU A 203 -12.08 -16.68 -27.13
CA GLU A 203 -13.03 -15.79 -26.45
C GLU A 203 -12.31 -14.64 -25.73
N ALA A 204 -11.22 -14.92 -25.01
CA ALA A 204 -10.44 -13.88 -24.35
C ALA A 204 -9.77 -12.93 -25.38
N ASN A 205 -9.34 -13.44 -26.54
CA ASN A 205 -8.86 -12.60 -27.65
C ASN A 205 -9.99 -11.72 -28.23
N PHE A 206 -11.22 -12.25 -28.34
CA PHE A 206 -12.40 -11.47 -28.76
C PHE A 206 -12.69 -10.32 -27.79
N VAL A 207 -12.64 -10.57 -26.47
CA VAL A 207 -12.78 -9.53 -25.45
C VAL A 207 -11.72 -8.44 -25.62
N ILE A 208 -10.45 -8.81 -25.72
CA ILE A 208 -9.33 -7.87 -25.88
C ILE A 208 -9.51 -6.98 -27.13
N LYS A 209 -9.89 -7.57 -28.27
CA LYS A 209 -10.08 -6.84 -29.52
C LYS A 209 -11.12 -5.72 -29.36
N ASN A 210 -12.21 -6.00 -28.66
CA ASN A 210 -13.33 -5.06 -28.52
C ASN A 210 -13.15 -4.06 -27.36
N LEU A 211 -12.19 -4.29 -26.46
CA LEU A 211 -11.78 -3.33 -25.42
C LEU A 211 -10.80 -2.24 -25.91
N GLN A 212 -10.28 -2.33 -27.14
CA GLN A 212 -9.34 -1.35 -27.66
C GLN A 212 -9.98 0.05 -27.74
N GLY A 213 -9.31 1.04 -27.15
CA GLY A 213 -9.78 2.43 -27.08
C GLY A 213 -10.54 2.81 -25.80
N TYR A 214 -11.02 1.84 -25.01
CA TYR A 214 -11.71 2.12 -23.74
C TYR A 214 -10.74 2.17 -22.56
N GLN A 215 -10.93 3.16 -21.67
CA GLN A 215 -10.45 3.05 -20.30
C GLN A 215 -11.27 1.99 -19.56
N ILE A 216 -10.61 1.21 -18.71
CA ILE A 216 -11.20 0.14 -17.93
C ILE A 216 -10.67 0.26 -16.50
N ASP A 217 -11.56 0.60 -15.57
CA ASP A 217 -11.25 0.87 -14.16
C ASP A 217 -11.40 -0.39 -13.31
N TYR A 218 -12.30 -1.28 -13.72
CA TYR A 218 -12.61 -2.55 -13.07
C TYR A 218 -12.18 -3.75 -13.93
N PRO A 219 -12.02 -4.93 -13.31
CA PRO A 219 -12.32 -6.27 -13.88
C PRO A 219 -12.89 -6.43 -15.31
N VAL A 220 -12.30 -7.37 -16.07
CA VAL A 220 -12.69 -7.76 -17.43
C VAL A 220 -13.01 -9.26 -17.52
N ALA A 221 -14.30 -9.63 -17.40
CA ALA A 221 -14.83 -10.98 -17.15
C ALA A 221 -14.78 -12.03 -18.27
N MET A 222 -14.68 -13.28 -17.83
CA MET A 222 -15.41 -14.44 -18.38
C MET A 222 -16.73 -14.55 -17.62
N ASP A 223 -17.48 -15.60 -17.89
CA ASP A 223 -18.72 -15.98 -17.23
C ASP A 223 -18.93 -17.47 -17.54
N VAL A 224 -19.03 -18.28 -16.47
CA VAL A 224 -18.73 -19.72 -16.40
C VAL A 224 -19.79 -20.38 -15.52
N GLU A 225 -20.98 -20.51 -16.08
CA GLU A 225 -22.15 -21.13 -15.44
C GLU A 225 -22.87 -22.15 -16.35
N ASP A 226 -22.44 -22.31 -17.60
CA ASP A 226 -23.19 -23.04 -18.61
C ASP A 226 -23.10 -24.57 -18.48
N ASN A 227 -24.15 -25.23 -18.98
CA ASN A 227 -24.28 -26.67 -19.03
C ASN A 227 -23.17 -27.41 -19.81
N VAL A 228 -22.43 -26.76 -20.73
CA VAL A 228 -21.25 -27.40 -21.37
C VAL A 228 -20.09 -27.56 -20.40
N GLN A 229 -19.88 -26.61 -19.48
CA GLN A 229 -18.81 -26.67 -18.47
C GLN A 229 -19.12 -27.68 -17.36
N LYS A 230 -20.41 -27.99 -17.12
CA LYS A 230 -20.85 -29.08 -16.22
C LYS A 230 -20.48 -30.48 -16.74
N LYS A 231 -20.23 -30.62 -18.05
CA LYS A 231 -19.90 -31.89 -18.73
C LYS A 231 -18.40 -32.19 -18.79
N VAL A 232 -17.55 -31.38 -18.15
CA VAL A 232 -16.10 -31.61 -18.08
C VAL A 232 -15.58 -31.55 -16.65
N THR A 233 -14.42 -32.15 -16.40
CA THR A 233 -13.84 -32.24 -15.05
C THR A 233 -13.46 -30.87 -14.49
N LYS A 234 -13.40 -30.76 -13.16
CA LYS A 234 -12.88 -29.56 -12.46
C LYS A 234 -11.53 -29.11 -13.02
N VAL A 235 -10.64 -30.04 -13.40
CA VAL A 235 -9.35 -29.72 -14.03
C VAL A 235 -9.52 -29.10 -15.42
N LYS A 236 -10.42 -29.62 -16.27
CA LYS A 236 -10.71 -29.01 -17.59
C LYS A 236 -11.36 -27.64 -17.47
N ASN A 237 -12.25 -27.44 -16.49
CA ASN A 237 -12.79 -26.11 -16.17
C ASN A 237 -11.67 -25.19 -15.67
N SER A 238 -10.89 -25.60 -14.67
CA SER A 238 -9.76 -24.81 -14.15
C SER A 238 -8.68 -24.53 -15.21
N LEU A 239 -8.48 -25.37 -16.23
CA LEU A 239 -7.59 -25.08 -17.38
C LEU A 239 -8.22 -24.13 -18.42
N SER A 240 -9.52 -24.26 -18.67
CA SER A 240 -10.25 -23.39 -19.60
C SER A 240 -10.39 -21.99 -19.01
N ILE A 241 -10.84 -21.91 -17.75
CA ILE A 241 -10.64 -20.77 -16.87
C ILE A 241 -9.19 -20.32 -16.97
N THR A 242 -8.18 -21.14 -16.62
CA THR A 242 -6.78 -20.67 -16.56
C THR A 242 -6.20 -20.17 -17.90
N THR A 243 -6.78 -20.53 -19.05
CA THR A 243 -6.38 -20.00 -20.37
C THR A 243 -7.12 -18.73 -20.72
N PHE A 244 -8.40 -18.65 -20.33
CA PHE A 244 -9.05 -17.37 -20.11
C PHE A 244 -8.30 -16.57 -19.02
N CYS A 245 -7.43 -17.20 -18.19
CA CYS A 245 -6.57 -16.58 -17.18
C CYS A 245 -5.10 -16.31 -17.57
N GLU A 246 -4.73 -16.40 -18.86
CA GLU A 246 -3.39 -16.03 -19.36
C GLU A 246 -3.42 -14.91 -20.43
N THR A 247 -4.59 -14.32 -20.70
CA THR A 247 -4.85 -13.52 -21.93
C THR A 247 -5.28 -12.06 -21.70
N VAL A 248 -6.32 -11.75 -20.94
CA VAL A 248 -6.83 -10.36 -20.72
C VAL A 248 -5.90 -9.45 -19.89
N LYS A 249 -5.40 -9.87 -18.72
CA LYS A 249 -4.23 -9.22 -18.06
C LYS A 249 -2.93 -9.38 -18.87
N ALA A 250 -2.92 -10.13 -19.98
CA ALA A 250 -1.84 -10.05 -20.97
C ALA A 250 -1.97 -8.84 -21.90
N ALA A 251 -3.19 -8.49 -22.29
CA ALA A 251 -3.49 -7.15 -22.81
C ALA A 251 -3.39 -6.03 -21.75
N GLY A 252 -3.33 -6.40 -20.46
CA GLY A 252 -2.95 -5.50 -19.35
C GLY A 252 -4.06 -5.20 -18.35
N TYR A 253 -5.27 -5.69 -18.57
CA TYR A 253 -6.47 -5.44 -17.75
C TYR A 253 -6.48 -6.16 -16.39
N SER A 254 -7.44 -5.82 -15.53
CA SER A 254 -7.62 -6.46 -14.22
C SER A 254 -8.28 -7.85 -14.32
N PRO A 255 -7.76 -8.84 -13.56
CA PRO A 255 -7.96 -10.27 -13.80
C PRO A 255 -9.19 -10.90 -13.16
N MET A 256 -10.31 -10.91 -13.89
CA MET A 256 -11.62 -11.37 -13.42
C MET A 256 -12.44 -12.11 -14.62
N VAL A 257 -13.15 -13.33 -14.97
CA VAL A 257 -13.71 -14.76 -14.53
C VAL A 257 -15.20 -15.25 -14.13
N TYR A 258 -16.40 -14.65 -14.25
CA TYR A 258 -17.66 -15.05 -13.47
C TYR A 258 -18.04 -16.56 -13.22
N THR A 259 -18.52 -16.95 -12.01
CA THR A 259 -19.40 -18.12 -11.71
C THR A 259 -20.35 -17.96 -10.48
N GLY A 260 -21.39 -18.80 -10.35
CA GLY A 260 -22.28 -18.86 -9.17
C GLY A 260 -21.92 -19.91 -8.10
N TYR A 261 -22.41 -19.77 -6.86
CA TYR A 261 -22.00 -20.54 -5.67
C TYR A 261 -22.18 -22.05 -5.80
N TYR A 262 -23.30 -22.53 -6.32
CA TYR A 262 -23.49 -23.96 -6.59
C TYR A 262 -22.46 -24.46 -7.62
N PHE A 263 -22.19 -23.65 -8.64
CA PHE A 263 -21.28 -23.99 -9.73
C PHE A 263 -19.81 -23.99 -9.28
N MET A 264 -19.39 -22.97 -8.53
CA MET A 264 -18.08 -22.87 -7.86
C MET A 264 -17.77 -24.12 -7.04
N ASN A 265 -18.71 -24.55 -6.18
CA ASN A 265 -18.48 -25.71 -5.31
C ASN A 265 -18.57 -27.04 -6.07
N THR A 266 -19.47 -27.18 -7.05
CA THR A 266 -19.73 -28.45 -7.76
C THR A 266 -18.79 -28.70 -8.94
N TYR A 267 -18.50 -27.69 -9.77
CA TYR A 267 -17.82 -27.87 -11.08
C TYR A 267 -16.47 -27.17 -11.22
N LEU A 268 -16.09 -26.29 -10.27
CA LEU A 268 -14.77 -25.64 -10.24
C LEU A 268 -13.90 -26.14 -9.09
N ASP A 269 -12.60 -25.85 -9.16
CA ASP A 269 -11.69 -25.91 -8.02
C ASP A 269 -11.20 -24.50 -7.67
N TYR A 270 -11.72 -23.96 -6.56
CA TYR A 270 -11.29 -22.66 -6.01
C TYR A 270 -9.76 -22.59 -5.82
N ASN A 271 -9.09 -23.67 -5.41
CA ASN A 271 -7.65 -23.64 -5.14
C ASN A 271 -6.80 -23.46 -6.39
N ALA A 272 -7.31 -23.83 -7.57
CA ALA A 272 -6.68 -23.62 -8.85
C ALA A 272 -6.92 -22.22 -9.46
N ILE A 273 -7.86 -21.44 -8.92
CA ILE A 273 -8.29 -20.14 -9.50
C ILE A 273 -8.19 -18.95 -8.53
N LYS A 274 -7.97 -19.18 -7.23
CA LYS A 274 -7.85 -18.16 -6.17
C LYS A 274 -6.70 -17.15 -6.30
N GLN A 275 -5.81 -17.31 -7.27
CA GLN A 275 -4.81 -16.28 -7.64
C GLN A 275 -5.43 -15.11 -8.44
N TYR A 276 -6.73 -15.16 -8.66
CA TYR A 276 -7.57 -14.19 -9.35
C TYR A 276 -8.70 -13.75 -8.40
N ASP A 277 -9.21 -12.53 -8.60
CA ASP A 277 -10.13 -11.87 -7.65
C ASP A 277 -11.58 -12.37 -7.80
N ILE A 278 -12.36 -12.57 -6.71
CA ILE A 278 -13.62 -13.37 -6.74
C ILE A 278 -14.97 -12.65 -6.27
N TRP A 279 -15.60 -11.68 -6.95
CA TRP A 279 -17.10 -11.57 -7.22
C TRP A 279 -17.79 -13.02 -7.04
N LEU A 280 -19.00 -13.26 -6.51
CA LEU A 280 -19.54 -14.67 -6.45
C LEU A 280 -21.06 -14.72 -6.44
N ALA A 281 -21.76 -15.27 -7.43
CA ALA A 281 -23.23 -15.24 -7.38
C ALA A 281 -23.88 -16.20 -6.36
N ARG A 282 -24.65 -15.68 -5.40
CA ARG A 282 -25.51 -16.45 -4.48
C ARG A 282 -26.69 -15.61 -3.98
N TYR A 283 -27.81 -15.64 -4.70
CA TYR A 283 -29.03 -14.91 -4.35
C TYR A 283 -29.55 -15.29 -2.96
N ASN A 284 -29.24 -14.47 -1.96
CA ASN A 284 -29.46 -14.76 -0.54
C ASN A 284 -29.30 -13.50 0.31
N SER A 285 -29.63 -13.57 1.60
CA SER A 285 -29.32 -12.52 2.58
C SER A 285 -27.86 -12.51 3.09
N TYR A 286 -27.07 -13.53 2.75
CA TYR A 286 -25.69 -13.71 3.21
C TYR A 286 -24.87 -14.59 2.24
N LEU A 287 -23.63 -14.19 1.93
CA LEU A 287 -22.69 -14.95 1.10
C LEU A 287 -22.53 -16.40 1.54
N GLY A 288 -22.32 -16.65 2.84
CA GLY A 288 -22.11 -17.99 3.38
C GLY A 288 -21.03 -18.81 2.66
N TYR A 289 -19.94 -18.17 2.22
CA TYR A 289 -18.80 -18.76 1.53
C TYR A 289 -17.52 -18.32 2.23
N ASN A 290 -16.71 -19.29 2.66
CA ASN A 290 -15.59 -19.05 3.57
C ASN A 290 -14.27 -18.66 2.86
N ASN A 291 -14.28 -18.70 1.52
CA ASN A 291 -13.13 -18.35 0.70
C ASN A 291 -13.14 -16.85 0.34
N PRO A 292 -11.97 -16.19 0.25
CA PRO A 292 -11.85 -14.81 -0.21
C PRO A 292 -12.59 -14.52 -1.52
N VAL A 293 -13.22 -13.36 -1.53
CA VAL A 293 -14.07 -12.84 -2.58
C VAL A 293 -13.77 -11.36 -2.80
N ARG A 294 -13.95 -10.86 -4.02
CA ARG A 294 -13.86 -9.45 -4.42
C ARG A 294 -15.24 -8.76 -4.46
N MET A 295 -16.33 -9.54 -4.34
CA MET A 295 -17.73 -9.12 -4.48
C MET A 295 -18.65 -10.38 -4.16
N TRP A 296 -19.98 -10.36 -3.90
CA TRP A 296 -20.89 -11.60 -3.90
C TRP A 296 -22.39 -11.47 -4.39
N GLN A 297 -22.90 -12.00 -5.53
CA GLN A 297 -24.21 -11.60 -6.14
C GLN A 297 -25.47 -11.96 -5.36
N TYR A 298 -26.46 -11.07 -5.36
CA TYR A 298 -27.68 -11.18 -4.54
C TYR A 298 -29.00 -11.17 -5.27
N SER A 299 -29.05 -10.41 -6.36
CA SER A 299 -30.28 -10.09 -7.02
C SER A 299 -29.98 -9.77 -8.47
N SER A 300 -30.52 -10.60 -9.36
CA SER A 300 -30.86 -10.28 -10.74
C SER A 300 -32.29 -9.72 -10.84
N LYS A 301 -32.77 -9.12 -9.74
CA LYS A 301 -34.16 -8.70 -9.47
C LYS A 301 -34.27 -7.30 -8.86
N ALA A 302 -33.24 -6.46 -8.96
CA ALA A 302 -33.37 -5.07 -8.53
C ALA A 302 -34.06 -4.23 -9.62
N GLU A 303 -34.93 -3.32 -9.20
CA GLU A 303 -35.49 -2.26 -10.03
C GLU A 303 -34.79 -0.96 -9.63
N LEU A 304 -34.13 -0.29 -10.58
CA LEU A 304 -33.35 0.94 -10.30
C LEU A 304 -33.78 2.11 -11.20
N PRO A 305 -33.91 3.34 -10.65
CA PRO A 305 -34.20 4.53 -11.44
C PRO A 305 -33.26 4.70 -12.65
N GLY A 306 -33.84 4.85 -13.83
CA GLY A 306 -33.10 5.01 -15.09
C GLY A 306 -32.90 3.71 -15.89
N ILE A 307 -33.25 2.54 -15.35
CA ILE A 307 -33.30 1.28 -16.08
C ILE A 307 -34.77 0.92 -16.34
N THR A 308 -35.14 0.73 -17.61
CA THR A 308 -36.54 0.45 -18.02
C THR A 308 -36.80 -1.03 -18.32
N ALA A 309 -35.81 -1.90 -18.12
CA ALA A 309 -36.02 -3.34 -18.10
C ALA A 309 -36.50 -3.76 -16.70
N THR A 310 -37.28 -4.84 -16.64
CA THR A 310 -37.93 -5.32 -15.42
C THR A 310 -36.96 -5.60 -14.27
N THR A 311 -35.70 -5.96 -14.57
CA THR A 311 -34.67 -6.15 -13.54
C THR A 311 -33.27 -5.77 -14.01
N VAL A 312 -32.41 -5.49 -13.03
CA VAL A 312 -30.95 -5.39 -13.18
C VAL A 312 -30.23 -6.22 -12.12
N ASP A 313 -29.04 -6.67 -12.49
CA ASP A 313 -28.10 -7.40 -11.65
C ASP A 313 -27.25 -6.39 -10.85
N VAL A 314 -27.29 -6.49 -9.52
CA VAL A 314 -26.73 -5.52 -8.56
C VAL A 314 -25.62 -6.14 -7.70
N ASN A 315 -24.72 -5.30 -7.16
CA ASN A 315 -23.38 -5.73 -6.71
C ASN A 315 -22.80 -4.93 -5.51
N TYR A 316 -21.92 -5.54 -4.68
CA TYR A 316 -20.96 -4.83 -3.78
C TYR A 316 -19.54 -5.31 -3.97
N GLU A 317 -18.59 -4.37 -4.07
CA GLU A 317 -17.13 -4.57 -3.99
C GLU A 317 -16.63 -4.85 -2.58
N TYR A 318 -15.73 -5.84 -2.47
CA TYR A 318 -14.91 -6.15 -1.30
C TYR A 318 -13.43 -5.84 -1.59
N ASP A 319 -12.67 -5.43 -0.58
CA ASP A 319 -11.21 -5.38 -0.67
C ASP A 319 -10.57 -6.67 -0.14
N LYS A 320 -9.69 -7.24 -0.97
CA LYS A 320 -9.17 -8.60 -0.83
C LYS A 320 -8.17 -8.75 0.34
N ASP A 321 -7.73 -7.64 0.93
CA ASP A 321 -6.64 -7.59 1.91
C ASP A 321 -7.11 -7.30 3.36
N ASP A 322 -8.40 -7.00 3.61
CA ASP A 322 -8.86 -6.42 4.90
C ASP A 322 -9.74 -7.34 5.78
N ILE A 323 -10.21 -8.49 5.27
CA ILE A 323 -11.29 -9.32 5.89
C ILE A 323 -10.80 -10.15 7.11
N ASN A 324 -9.99 -9.58 8.01
CA ASN A 324 -9.40 -10.22 9.19
C ASN A 324 -8.99 -9.18 10.26
N GLY A 325 -9.80 -9.02 11.32
CA GLY A 325 -9.45 -8.23 12.51
C GLY A 325 -10.14 -6.88 12.59
N SER A 326 -11.47 -6.90 12.70
CA SER A 326 -12.36 -5.73 12.62
C SER A 326 -13.40 -5.73 13.74
N VAL A 327 -13.91 -4.54 14.10
CA VAL A 327 -15.00 -4.39 15.07
C VAL A 327 -16.34 -4.55 14.34
N VAL A 328 -17.22 -5.36 14.91
CA VAL A 328 -18.56 -5.66 14.42
C VAL A 328 -19.56 -4.95 15.31
N TYR A 329 -20.40 -4.11 14.71
CA TYR A 329 -21.57 -3.55 15.36
C TYR A 329 -22.81 -4.30 14.90
N ASN A 330 -23.37 -5.14 15.77
CA ASN A 330 -24.55 -5.92 15.47
C ASN A 330 -25.80 -5.08 15.73
N THR A 331 -26.30 -4.43 14.67
CA THR A 331 -27.48 -3.54 14.72
C THR A 331 -28.76 -4.20 15.24
N SER A 332 -28.96 -5.51 15.07
CA SER A 332 -30.17 -6.19 15.55
C SER A 332 -30.09 -6.68 17.01
N LYS A 333 -28.90 -6.62 17.62
CA LYS A 333 -28.67 -6.95 19.04
C LYS A 333 -28.15 -5.77 19.86
N ASN A 334 -27.97 -4.61 19.22
CA ASN A 334 -27.26 -3.44 19.73
C ASN A 334 -25.96 -3.80 20.47
N SER A 335 -25.14 -4.66 19.88
CA SER A 335 -23.96 -5.23 20.55
C SER A 335 -22.69 -5.04 19.75
N VAL A 336 -21.59 -4.68 20.41
CA VAL A 336 -20.25 -4.61 19.82
C VAL A 336 -19.49 -5.91 20.08
N SER A 337 -18.88 -6.45 19.03
CA SER A 337 -17.91 -7.55 19.11
C SER A 337 -16.69 -7.27 18.22
N TYR A 338 -15.64 -8.07 18.32
CA TYR A 338 -14.47 -8.04 17.45
C TYR A 338 -14.29 -9.39 16.75
N ARG A 339 -14.09 -9.38 15.43
CA ARG A 339 -13.97 -10.57 14.59
C ARG A 339 -12.49 -10.94 14.40
N VAL A 340 -12.08 -12.01 15.09
CA VAL A 340 -10.69 -12.49 15.22
C VAL A 340 -10.00 -12.70 13.86
N ALA A 341 -8.85 -12.06 13.66
CA ALA A 341 -7.95 -12.33 12.55
C ALA A 341 -7.20 -13.67 12.71
N SER A 342 -6.66 -14.20 11.61
CA SER A 342 -5.69 -15.30 11.71
C SER A 342 -4.43 -14.83 12.44
N GLY A 343 -4.23 -15.32 13.67
CA GLY A 343 -3.06 -15.00 14.50
C GLY A 343 -3.28 -13.89 15.54
N ASP A 344 -4.49 -13.34 15.69
CA ASP A 344 -4.79 -12.40 16.79
C ASP A 344 -4.66 -13.09 18.16
N THR A 345 -4.02 -12.39 19.10
CA THR A 345 -4.06 -12.69 20.54
C THR A 345 -5.01 -11.71 21.24
N LEU A 346 -5.43 -12.01 22.47
CA LEU A 346 -6.23 -11.07 23.25
C LEU A 346 -5.52 -9.73 23.49
N GLN A 347 -4.18 -9.74 23.62
CA GLN A 347 -3.39 -8.51 23.69
C GLN A 347 -3.50 -7.71 22.38
N MET A 348 -3.36 -8.36 21.21
CA MET A 348 -3.52 -7.67 19.92
C MET A 348 -4.94 -7.12 19.71
N ILE A 349 -5.96 -7.71 20.34
CA ILE A 349 -7.32 -7.15 20.34
C ILE A 349 -7.38 -5.94 21.29
N SER A 350 -6.85 -6.07 22.51
CA SER A 350 -6.74 -4.99 23.50
C SER A 350 -6.03 -3.76 22.94
N ASP A 351 -4.92 -3.95 22.23
CA ASP A 351 -4.15 -2.88 21.56
C ASP A 351 -4.96 -2.17 20.45
N LYS A 352 -5.87 -2.90 19.79
CA LYS A 352 -6.74 -2.42 18.69
C LYS A 352 -8.05 -1.77 19.16
N THR A 353 -8.55 -2.13 20.35
CA THR A 353 -9.87 -1.71 20.85
C THR A 353 -9.80 -0.85 22.11
N GLY A 354 -8.61 -0.72 22.72
CA GLY A 354 -8.36 0.04 23.94
C GLY A 354 -8.99 -0.53 25.20
N MET A 355 -9.67 -1.68 25.11
CA MET A 355 -10.27 -2.42 26.22
C MET A 355 -9.23 -3.38 26.81
N GLY A 356 -9.04 -3.39 28.13
CA GLY A 356 -8.06 -4.24 28.80
C GLY A 356 -8.34 -5.74 28.60
N VAL A 357 -7.28 -6.56 28.50
CA VAL A 357 -7.40 -8.02 28.31
C VAL A 357 -8.33 -8.66 29.35
N ASP A 358 -8.27 -8.21 30.61
CA ASP A 358 -9.09 -8.75 31.70
C ASP A 358 -10.58 -8.39 31.55
N GLN A 359 -10.90 -7.21 31.00
CA GLN A 359 -12.28 -6.83 30.65
C GLN A 359 -12.82 -7.70 29.51
N ILE A 360 -11.99 -7.91 28.47
CA ILE A 360 -12.33 -8.81 27.35
C ILE A 360 -12.58 -10.24 27.86
N VAL A 361 -11.75 -10.73 28.81
CA VAL A 361 -11.92 -12.04 29.44
C VAL A 361 -13.22 -12.12 30.25
N ALA A 362 -13.49 -11.14 31.12
CA ALA A 362 -14.68 -11.11 31.96
C ALA A 362 -15.99 -11.13 31.15
N GLN A 363 -16.02 -10.49 29.99
CA GLN A 363 -17.19 -10.41 29.11
C GLN A 363 -17.39 -11.65 28.20
N ASN A 364 -16.41 -12.58 28.17
CA ASN A 364 -16.41 -13.73 27.26
C ASN A 364 -16.17 -15.05 28.00
N THR A 365 -17.24 -15.61 28.56
CA THR A 365 -17.27 -16.93 29.23
C THR A 365 -16.53 -18.00 28.42
N GLY A 366 -15.62 -18.74 29.08
CA GLY A 366 -14.78 -19.76 28.42
C GLY A 366 -13.59 -19.21 27.63
N ILE A 367 -13.22 -17.94 27.83
CA ILE A 367 -11.97 -17.34 27.36
C ILE A 367 -11.11 -16.94 28.57
N THR A 368 -9.79 -17.08 28.44
CA THR A 368 -8.77 -16.67 29.41
C THR A 368 -7.65 -15.91 28.69
N ALA A 369 -6.82 -15.14 29.40
CA ALA A 369 -5.72 -14.37 28.80
C ALA A 369 -4.75 -15.22 27.93
N ALA A 370 -4.59 -16.51 28.25
CA ALA A 370 -3.75 -17.46 27.50
C ALA A 370 -4.48 -18.18 26.33
N SER A 371 -5.76 -17.89 26.09
CA SER A 371 -6.58 -18.59 25.09
C SER A 371 -6.16 -18.27 23.66
N LYS A 372 -5.93 -19.32 22.86
CA LYS A 372 -5.75 -19.20 21.40
C LYS A 372 -7.09 -18.91 20.74
N LEU A 373 -7.12 -17.92 19.85
CA LEU A 373 -8.35 -17.44 19.21
C LEU A 373 -8.46 -17.98 17.77
N SER A 374 -9.59 -18.62 17.46
CA SER A 374 -9.88 -19.11 16.11
C SER A 374 -10.29 -17.96 15.18
N LYS A 375 -9.69 -17.88 13.98
CA LYS A 375 -10.08 -16.91 12.94
C LYS A 375 -11.61 -16.92 12.76
N GLY A 376 -12.21 -15.74 12.74
CA GLY A 376 -13.64 -15.54 12.55
C GLY A 376 -14.49 -15.75 13.79
N LYS A 377 -13.93 -16.16 14.94
CA LYS A 377 -14.62 -16.09 16.24
C LYS A 377 -14.93 -14.62 16.55
N GLU A 378 -16.12 -14.37 17.09
CA GLU A 378 -16.46 -13.08 17.68
C GLU A 378 -16.09 -13.03 19.16
N ILE A 379 -15.54 -11.90 19.59
CA ILE A 379 -15.17 -11.58 20.96
C ILE A 379 -16.02 -10.38 21.39
N LYS A 380 -16.87 -10.54 22.40
CA LYS A 380 -17.75 -9.49 22.91
C LYS A 380 -16.94 -8.33 23.52
N LEU A 381 -17.43 -7.09 23.33
CA LEU A 381 -16.86 -5.85 23.88
C LEU A 381 -17.99 -5.02 24.54
N TYR A 382 -18.67 -5.59 25.53
CA TYR A 382 -19.86 -4.99 26.15
C TYR A 382 -19.51 -3.96 27.23
N ASP A 383 -19.78 -2.68 26.96
CA ASP A 383 -20.14 -1.67 27.97
C ASP A 383 -21.14 -0.65 27.38
N LEU A 384 -22.02 -1.12 26.49
CA LEU A 384 -22.97 -0.32 25.70
C LEU A 384 -24.38 -0.91 25.76
N THR A 385 -25.06 -0.76 26.90
CA THR A 385 -26.47 -1.09 27.03
C THR A 385 -27.33 0.11 26.60
N VAL A 386 -27.96 0.04 25.43
CA VAL A 386 -29.06 0.95 25.06
C VAL A 386 -30.24 0.12 24.56
N ASN A 387 -31.42 0.33 25.16
CA ASN A 387 -32.65 -0.29 24.70
C ASN A 387 -33.13 0.40 23.41
N MET A 388 -33.18 -0.34 22.30
CA MET A 388 -33.59 0.18 21.00
C MET A 388 -34.78 -0.60 20.44
N THR A 389 -35.93 0.06 20.35
CA THR A 389 -37.17 -0.48 19.77
C THR A 389 -37.05 -0.64 18.25
N GLN A 390 -37.76 -1.62 17.65
CA GLN A 390 -37.53 -2.09 16.27
C GLN A 390 -37.87 -1.08 15.15
N VAL A 391 -37.10 -1.14 14.04
CA VAL A 391 -37.58 -0.93 12.65
C VAL A 391 -36.80 -1.84 11.67
N ASN A 392 -37.49 -2.48 10.71
CA ASN A 392 -37.02 -3.71 10.01
C ASN A 392 -36.35 -3.55 8.60
N ASN A 393 -36.00 -4.70 7.98
CA ASN A 393 -35.84 -5.06 6.54
C ASN A 393 -34.59 -4.71 5.63
N ASN A 394 -33.78 -5.75 5.29
CA ASN A 394 -33.43 -6.40 3.96
C ASN A 394 -32.78 -5.63 2.71
N VAL A 395 -31.61 -5.87 2.01
CA VAL A 395 -30.34 -6.70 2.03
C VAL A 395 -29.79 -7.18 0.58
N SER A 396 -28.66 -6.63 0.00
CA SER A 396 -27.23 -7.18 -0.21
C SER A 396 -26.45 -7.97 -1.41
N THR A 397 -25.57 -7.41 -2.34
CA THR A 397 -24.17 -7.89 -2.95
C THR A 397 -23.86 -8.43 -4.49
N GLY A 398 -22.61 -8.71 -5.11
CA GLY A 398 -22.20 -9.15 -6.60
C GLY A 398 -21.26 -10.39 -7.20
N VAL A 399 -21.27 -10.89 -8.50
CA VAL A 399 -20.70 -12.02 -9.48
C VAL A 399 -19.33 -13.01 -9.58
N ALA A 400 -18.04 -12.80 -10.15
CA ALA A 400 -16.56 -13.42 -10.35
C ALA A 400 -15.79 -14.74 -10.93
N GLN A 401 -14.46 -14.82 -11.43
CA GLN A 401 -13.18 -13.93 -11.54
C GLN A 401 -11.66 -14.54 -12.10
N GLN A 402 -10.51 -13.95 -12.73
CA GLN A 402 -9.50 -14.39 -13.89
C GLN A 402 -7.91 -14.19 -14.10
N THR A 403 -7.24 -13.17 -14.73
CA THR A 403 -5.99 -13.25 -15.66
C THR A 403 -4.45 -12.90 -15.33
N ILE A 404 -3.46 -13.10 -16.29
CA ILE A 404 -1.97 -12.66 -16.24
C ILE A 404 -1.14 -12.37 -17.60
N THR A 405 -0.31 -11.28 -17.76
CA THR A 405 1.09 -11.16 -18.41
C THR A 405 1.73 -9.74 -18.19
N VAL A 406 3.04 -9.50 -18.50
CA VAL A 406 3.96 -8.50 -17.87
C VAL A 406 4.71 -7.55 -18.84
N SER A 407 4.79 -6.24 -18.53
CA SER A 407 5.55 -5.24 -19.33
C SER A 407 6.99 -4.97 -18.84
N LYS A 408 7.83 -4.31 -19.65
CA LYS A 408 9.26 -4.06 -19.36
C LYS A 408 9.52 -2.80 -18.51
N PRO A 409 10.47 -2.81 -17.55
CA PRO A 409 10.80 -1.62 -16.74
C PRO A 409 11.36 -0.47 -17.58
N THR A 410 10.89 0.75 -17.32
CA THR A 410 11.27 2.00 -18.01
C THR A 410 11.99 2.97 -17.05
N ASN A 411 12.51 4.09 -17.59
CA ASN A 411 13.21 5.13 -16.82
C ASN A 411 14.39 4.59 -15.98
N VAL A 412 15.11 3.57 -16.49
CA VAL A 412 16.12 2.83 -15.73
C VAL A 412 17.42 3.61 -15.64
N LYS A 413 17.78 4.01 -14.42
CA LYS A 413 18.91 4.90 -14.10
C LYS A 413 19.86 4.22 -13.11
N ALA A 414 21.16 4.37 -13.31
CA ALA A 414 22.20 3.96 -12.37
C ALA A 414 23.01 5.18 -11.89
N LYS A 415 23.22 5.29 -10.57
CA LYS A 415 23.96 6.40 -9.95
C LYS A 415 24.96 5.85 -8.92
N ARG A 416 26.18 6.38 -8.91
CA ARG A 416 27.20 6.04 -7.90
C ARG A 416 26.65 6.33 -6.49
N ALA A 417 26.53 5.31 -5.66
CA ALA A 417 26.21 5.47 -4.24
C ALA A 417 27.50 5.67 -3.42
N SER A 418 28.51 4.82 -3.59
CA SER A 418 29.79 4.90 -2.86
C SER A 418 31.01 4.56 -3.74
N ALA A 419 32.17 4.41 -3.10
CA ALA A 419 33.38 3.89 -3.73
C ALA A 419 33.27 2.42 -4.18
N SER A 420 32.30 1.66 -3.67
CA SER A 420 32.07 0.24 -3.95
C SER A 420 30.59 -0.14 -4.08
N SER A 421 29.72 0.85 -4.37
CA SER A 421 28.29 0.59 -4.63
C SER A 421 27.63 1.58 -5.61
N ILE A 422 26.61 1.09 -6.31
CA ILE A 422 25.79 1.81 -7.30
C ILE A 422 24.32 1.57 -6.96
N LYS A 423 23.51 2.64 -6.86
CA LYS A 423 22.04 2.54 -6.77
C LYS A 423 21.46 2.55 -8.19
N VAL A 424 20.59 1.58 -8.47
CA VAL A 424 19.82 1.44 -9.71
C VAL A 424 18.35 1.68 -9.37
N THR A 425 17.62 2.40 -10.22
CA THR A 425 16.21 2.81 -10.02
C THR A 425 15.44 2.71 -11.34
N TRP A 426 14.15 2.36 -11.30
CA TRP A 426 13.28 2.23 -12.48
C TRP A 426 11.82 2.62 -12.16
N LYS A 427 10.98 2.85 -13.18
CA LYS A 427 9.52 2.97 -13.01
C LYS A 427 8.90 1.58 -12.82
N LYS A 428 7.85 1.46 -12.00
CA LYS A 428 7.04 0.22 -11.86
C LYS A 428 6.54 -0.22 -13.25
N ALA A 429 6.65 -1.50 -13.56
CA ALA A 429 6.15 -2.06 -14.81
C ALA A 429 4.76 -2.71 -14.58
N THR A 430 3.88 -2.60 -15.58
CA THR A 430 2.55 -3.20 -15.58
C THR A 430 2.65 -4.69 -15.32
N ASN A 431 1.85 -5.17 -14.36
CA ASN A 431 1.81 -6.57 -13.91
C ASN A 431 3.12 -7.17 -13.37
N ALA A 432 4.20 -6.39 -13.20
CA ALA A 432 5.41 -6.88 -12.53
C ALA A 432 5.27 -6.72 -11.01
N ASN A 433 5.14 -7.83 -10.27
CA ASN A 433 5.13 -7.84 -8.81
C ASN A 433 6.54 -8.04 -8.20
N GLN A 434 7.51 -8.51 -8.98
CA GLN A 434 8.93 -8.45 -8.65
C GLN A 434 9.79 -8.00 -9.84
N TYR A 435 11.07 -7.75 -9.60
CA TYR A 435 12.05 -7.32 -10.57
C TYR A 435 13.34 -8.12 -10.41
N GLU A 436 13.95 -8.51 -11.53
CA GLU A 436 15.28 -9.11 -11.56
C GLU A 436 16.30 -8.13 -12.15
N VAL A 437 17.27 -7.72 -11.32
CA VAL A 437 18.36 -6.84 -11.72
C VAL A 437 19.55 -7.69 -12.17
N TYR A 438 20.09 -7.37 -13.35
CA TYR A 438 21.23 -8.04 -13.97
C TYR A 438 22.39 -7.06 -14.17
N ARG A 439 23.63 -7.54 -14.09
CA ARG A 439 24.87 -6.74 -14.16
C ARG A 439 25.93 -7.35 -15.09
N ALA A 440 26.57 -6.51 -15.91
CA ALA A 440 27.78 -6.83 -16.68
C ALA A 440 28.92 -5.82 -16.40
N THR A 441 30.14 -6.12 -16.86
CA THR A 441 31.31 -5.22 -16.78
C THR A 441 31.69 -4.55 -18.10
N SER A 442 30.99 -4.85 -19.19
CA SER A 442 31.07 -4.17 -20.49
C SER A 442 29.65 -4.07 -21.09
N LYS A 443 29.40 -3.08 -21.98
CA LYS A 443 28.05 -2.79 -22.50
C LYS A 443 27.43 -4.00 -23.23
N LYS A 444 28.22 -4.67 -24.08
CA LYS A 444 27.87 -5.88 -24.86
C LYS A 444 28.19 -7.22 -24.15
N GLY A 445 28.76 -7.21 -22.94
CA GLY A 445 29.23 -8.44 -22.28
C GLY A 445 28.14 -9.22 -21.52
N THR A 446 28.47 -10.43 -21.07
CA THR A 446 27.55 -11.32 -20.37
C THR A 446 27.00 -10.73 -19.07
N TYR A 447 25.68 -10.67 -18.95
CA TYR A 447 24.97 -10.13 -17.78
C TYR A 447 24.58 -11.25 -16.81
N LYS A 448 25.03 -11.20 -15.55
CA LYS A 448 24.61 -12.14 -14.49
C LYS A 448 23.55 -11.50 -13.57
N LYS A 449 22.59 -12.28 -13.07
CA LYS A 449 21.58 -11.81 -12.10
C LYS A 449 22.27 -11.42 -10.79
N VAL A 450 21.88 -10.31 -10.18
CA VAL A 450 22.49 -9.76 -8.95
C VAL A 450 21.52 -9.43 -7.84
N LYS A 451 20.21 -9.34 -8.13
CA LYS A 451 19.13 -9.24 -7.12
C LYS A 451 17.79 -9.60 -7.76
N THR A 452 16.92 -10.21 -6.97
CA THR A 452 15.46 -10.20 -7.16
C THR A 452 14.83 -9.38 -6.03
N THR A 453 13.86 -8.52 -6.34
CA THR A 453 13.22 -7.61 -5.36
C THR A 453 11.85 -7.13 -5.84
N THR A 454 10.93 -6.85 -4.90
CA THR A 454 9.63 -6.21 -5.18
C THR A 454 9.74 -4.69 -5.37
N ALA A 455 10.78 -4.06 -4.80
CA ALA A 455 10.99 -2.62 -4.85
C ALA A 455 11.47 -2.13 -6.23
N THR A 456 11.17 -0.88 -6.57
CA THR A 456 11.59 -0.21 -7.81
C THR A 456 13.04 0.33 -7.79
N SER A 457 13.85 -0.10 -6.82
CA SER A 457 15.27 0.25 -6.76
C SER A 457 16.13 -0.80 -6.05
N PHE A 458 17.43 -0.81 -6.35
CA PHE A 458 18.42 -1.70 -5.72
C PHE A 458 19.79 -1.02 -5.61
N THR A 459 20.41 -1.08 -4.44
CA THR A 459 21.80 -0.67 -4.23
C THR A 459 22.73 -1.88 -4.32
N ASN A 460 23.43 -2.01 -5.45
CA ASN A 460 24.41 -3.07 -5.66
C ASN A 460 25.75 -2.69 -4.98
N SER A 461 26.21 -3.52 -4.05
CA SER A 461 27.38 -3.29 -3.19
C SER A 461 28.51 -4.30 -3.43
N LYS A 462 29.61 -4.21 -2.67
CA LYS A 462 30.82 -5.05 -2.81
C LYS A 462 31.46 -4.94 -4.23
N LEU A 463 31.27 -3.81 -4.92
CA LEU A 463 31.81 -3.56 -6.26
C LEU A 463 33.27 -3.08 -6.22
N THR A 464 34.05 -3.44 -7.24
CA THR A 464 35.43 -2.95 -7.43
C THR A 464 35.42 -1.44 -7.67
N THR A 465 36.22 -0.69 -6.91
CA THR A 465 36.34 0.77 -7.04
C THR A 465 37.02 1.16 -8.36
N GLY A 466 36.51 2.17 -9.06
CA GLY A 466 37.05 2.66 -10.33
C GLY A 466 36.52 1.96 -11.58
N LYS A 467 35.70 0.91 -11.43
CA LYS A 467 35.16 0.09 -12.53
C LYS A 467 33.75 0.57 -12.93
N THR A 468 33.47 0.58 -14.23
CA THR A 468 32.12 0.81 -14.75
C THR A 468 31.34 -0.50 -14.73
N TYR A 469 30.09 -0.44 -14.28
CA TYR A 469 29.16 -1.56 -14.31
C TYR A 469 27.90 -1.18 -15.08
N TYR A 470 27.43 -2.11 -15.90
CA TYR A 470 26.28 -1.97 -16.78
C TYR A 470 25.15 -2.80 -16.22
N TYR A 471 23.92 -2.29 -16.31
CA TYR A 471 22.73 -2.87 -15.70
C TYR A 471 21.56 -2.91 -16.67
N LYS A 472 20.79 -4.00 -16.59
CA LYS A 472 19.44 -4.11 -17.15
C LYS A 472 18.51 -4.73 -16.11
N VAL A 473 17.24 -4.39 -16.16
CA VAL A 473 16.20 -4.86 -15.23
C VAL A 473 15.10 -5.55 -16.02
N TYR A 474 14.61 -6.66 -15.49
CA TYR A 474 13.43 -7.36 -15.99
C TYR A 474 12.30 -7.19 -14.97
N GLY A 475 11.08 -6.91 -15.43
CA GLY A 475 9.87 -7.11 -14.65
C GLY A 475 9.53 -8.59 -14.66
N VAL A 476 9.05 -9.12 -13.53
CA VAL A 476 8.58 -10.49 -13.42
C VAL A 476 7.27 -10.47 -12.65
N TYR A 477 6.29 -11.19 -13.16
CA TYR A 477 5.14 -11.64 -12.38
C TYR A 477 5.45 -13.04 -11.85
N LYS A 478 5.26 -13.25 -10.56
CA LYS A 478 5.20 -14.58 -9.97
C LYS A 478 4.00 -14.70 -9.05
N SER A 479 3.12 -15.66 -9.30
CA SER A 479 2.04 -16.07 -8.39
C SER A 479 1.79 -17.55 -8.57
N GLY A 480 1.72 -18.30 -7.47
CA GLY A 480 1.80 -19.77 -7.50
C GLY A 480 3.07 -20.24 -8.24
N SER A 481 2.90 -21.23 -9.10
CA SER A 481 3.92 -21.72 -10.04
C SER A 481 4.19 -20.73 -11.19
N THR A 482 3.16 -20.02 -11.67
CA THR A 482 3.24 -19.15 -12.84
C THR A 482 4.25 -18.03 -12.66
N THR A 483 5.33 -18.09 -13.45
CA THR A 483 6.39 -17.09 -13.49
C THR A 483 6.54 -16.55 -14.91
N LYS A 484 6.06 -15.32 -15.16
CA LYS A 484 6.16 -14.63 -16.45
C LYS A 484 7.18 -13.49 -16.36
N LYS A 485 8.06 -13.35 -17.35
CA LYS A 485 9.17 -12.39 -17.33
C LYS A 485 9.11 -11.48 -18.55
N SER A 486 9.25 -10.18 -18.32
CA SER A 486 9.20 -9.16 -19.38
C SER A 486 10.40 -9.24 -20.33
N ALA A 487 10.35 -8.48 -21.42
CA ALA A 487 11.57 -8.07 -22.11
C ALA A 487 12.50 -7.25 -21.18
N ALA A 488 13.79 -7.16 -21.52
CA ALA A 488 14.75 -6.37 -20.75
C ALA A 488 14.48 -4.86 -20.86
N SER A 489 14.81 -4.11 -19.80
CA SER A 489 14.95 -2.67 -19.88
C SER A 489 16.07 -2.23 -20.83
N SER A 490 16.11 -0.95 -21.17
CA SER A 490 17.32 -0.33 -21.71
C SER A 490 18.52 -0.51 -20.75
N ILE A 491 19.73 -0.55 -21.32
CA ILE A 491 20.97 -0.69 -20.56
C ILE A 491 21.36 0.66 -19.97
N THR A 492 21.52 0.70 -18.65
CA THR A 492 22.05 1.86 -17.91
C THR A 492 23.43 1.52 -17.32
N SER A 493 24.23 2.51 -16.93
CA SER A 493 25.55 2.24 -16.34
C SER A 493 26.03 3.32 -15.39
N ALA A 494 26.92 2.96 -14.46
CA ALA A 494 27.63 3.91 -13.63
C ALA A 494 29.04 3.42 -13.28
N LYS A 495 29.95 4.36 -12.98
CA LYS A 495 31.32 4.08 -12.53
C LYS A 495 31.42 4.25 -11.03
N THR A 496 31.95 3.24 -10.34
CA THR A 496 32.27 3.35 -8.91
C THR A 496 33.44 4.31 -8.73
N SER A 497 33.35 5.23 -7.76
CA SER A 497 34.44 6.16 -7.49
C SER A 497 34.42 6.71 -6.07
N LEU A 498 35.61 6.96 -5.54
CA LEU A 498 35.83 7.70 -4.30
C LEU A 498 35.19 9.09 -4.41
N SER A 499 34.55 9.56 -3.34
CA SER A 499 34.17 10.97 -3.23
C SER A 499 35.42 11.87 -3.33
N LYS A 500 35.24 13.09 -3.86
CA LYS A 500 36.27 14.13 -3.76
C LYS A 500 36.49 14.46 -2.28
N THR A 501 37.74 14.62 -1.87
CA THR A 501 38.06 15.19 -0.55
C THR A 501 37.94 16.72 -0.60
N THR A 502 37.65 17.35 0.54
CA THR A 502 37.71 18.80 0.71
C THR A 502 39.05 19.18 1.32
N LEU A 503 39.84 19.98 0.61
CA LEU A 503 41.09 20.56 1.08
C LEU A 503 40.76 21.72 2.03
N LYS A 504 40.87 21.45 3.34
CA LYS A 504 40.49 22.37 4.42
C LYS A 504 41.48 23.53 4.52
N SER A 505 42.79 23.24 4.65
CA SER A 505 43.81 24.27 4.89
C SER A 505 45.08 24.12 4.05
N ALA A 506 45.79 25.24 3.90
CA ALA A 506 47.14 25.32 3.34
C ALA A 506 47.92 26.45 4.07
N LYS A 507 48.61 26.11 5.18
CA LYS A 507 49.35 27.06 6.02
C LYS A 507 50.83 27.16 5.57
N ALA A 508 51.35 28.37 5.39
CA ALA A 508 52.71 28.61 4.85
C ALA A 508 53.82 28.72 5.91
N GLY A 509 55.05 28.40 5.50
CA GLY A 509 56.30 28.63 6.22
C GLY A 509 57.46 28.93 5.25
N LYS A 510 58.65 29.23 5.80
CA LYS A 510 59.79 29.88 5.09
C LYS A 510 60.24 29.20 3.77
N LYS A 511 60.16 27.86 3.70
CA LYS A 511 60.35 27.07 2.46
C LYS A 511 59.38 25.88 2.35
N GLN A 512 58.18 25.98 2.97
CA GLN A 512 57.23 24.86 3.07
C GLN A 512 55.74 25.26 3.19
N VAL A 513 54.82 24.32 2.96
CA VAL A 513 53.36 24.47 3.19
C VAL A 513 52.78 23.23 3.88
N LYS A 514 52.06 23.40 5.00
CA LYS A 514 51.31 22.33 5.69
C LYS A 514 49.85 22.32 5.20
N LEU A 515 49.42 21.19 4.64
CA LEU A 515 48.11 20.95 4.06
C LEU A 515 47.26 20.03 4.96
N SER A 516 45.94 20.24 5.03
CA SER A 516 45.00 19.28 5.66
C SER A 516 43.66 19.19 4.93
N TRP A 517 43.03 18.01 4.95
CA TRP A 517 41.82 17.71 4.17
C TRP A 517 40.90 16.68 4.86
N SER A 518 39.65 16.58 4.40
CA SER A 518 38.65 15.66 4.95
C SER A 518 38.95 14.18 4.64
N LYS A 519 38.73 13.29 5.62
CA LYS A 519 38.83 11.83 5.45
C LYS A 519 37.80 11.35 4.41
N VAL A 520 38.23 10.53 3.45
CA VAL A 520 37.37 9.87 2.47
C VAL A 520 37.25 8.40 2.85
N SER A 521 36.01 7.91 3.05
CA SER A 521 35.77 6.50 3.35
C SER A 521 36.29 5.58 2.23
N SER A 522 36.82 4.42 2.62
CA SER A 522 37.45 3.43 1.72
C SER A 522 38.68 3.91 0.93
N ALA A 523 39.28 5.07 1.24
CA ALA A 523 40.55 5.49 0.64
C ALA A 523 41.76 4.79 1.29
N SER A 524 42.72 4.35 0.46
CA SER A 524 44.03 3.83 0.89
C SER A 524 45.08 4.94 1.10
N GLY A 525 44.70 6.19 0.89
CA GLY A 525 45.56 7.37 1.03
C GLY A 525 45.14 8.50 0.09
N TYR A 526 46.02 9.49 -0.08
CA TYR A 526 45.80 10.70 -0.84
C TYR A 526 47.03 11.06 -1.68
N ARG A 527 46.81 11.56 -2.90
CA ARG A 527 47.82 12.10 -3.81
C ARG A 527 47.73 13.61 -3.86
N ILE A 528 48.84 14.28 -3.57
CA ILE A 528 48.94 15.73 -3.51
C ILE A 528 49.49 16.24 -4.85
N PHE A 529 48.88 17.31 -5.37
CA PHE A 529 49.29 17.98 -6.61
C PHE A 529 49.55 19.46 -6.37
N ARG A 530 50.53 20.02 -7.10
CA ARG A 530 50.99 21.41 -7.00
C ARG A 530 51.10 22.05 -8.39
N ALA A 531 50.62 23.28 -8.52
CA ALA A 531 50.88 24.18 -9.64
C ALA A 531 51.52 25.50 -9.13
N THR A 532 52.20 26.21 -10.01
CA THR A 532 52.87 27.51 -9.74
C THR A 532 52.10 28.73 -10.26
N SER A 533 50.99 28.53 -10.97
CA SER A 533 50.07 29.58 -11.42
C SER A 533 48.62 29.13 -11.24
N LYS A 534 47.67 30.10 -11.22
CA LYS A 534 46.25 29.91 -10.88
C LYS A 534 45.55 28.88 -11.79
N ASN A 535 45.94 28.87 -13.07
CA ASN A 535 45.37 28.07 -14.15
C ASN A 535 46.35 27.00 -14.70
N GLY A 536 47.60 26.96 -14.23
CA GLY A 536 48.65 26.09 -14.78
C GLY A 536 48.54 24.61 -14.41
N SER A 537 49.28 23.79 -15.16
CA SER A 537 49.30 22.32 -15.03
C SER A 537 49.77 21.84 -13.66
N TYR A 538 48.97 20.96 -13.06
CA TYR A 538 49.17 20.42 -11.72
C TYR A 538 50.07 19.17 -11.74
N LYS A 539 51.34 19.32 -11.33
CA LYS A 539 52.28 18.18 -11.20
C LYS A 539 52.04 17.42 -9.88
N LYS A 540 52.23 16.09 -9.89
CA LYS A 540 52.22 15.24 -8.67
C LYS A 540 53.34 15.69 -7.74
N VAL A 541 53.08 15.70 -6.43
CA VAL A 541 54.12 15.90 -5.40
C VAL A 541 54.43 14.57 -4.71
N ARG A 542 53.50 14.05 -3.90
CA ARG A 542 53.67 12.78 -3.17
C ARG A 542 52.32 12.11 -2.89
N ASP A 543 52.40 10.83 -2.53
CA ASP A 543 51.30 10.07 -1.93
C ASP A 543 51.49 10.03 -0.41
N VAL A 544 50.40 9.99 0.37
CA VAL A 544 50.40 9.85 1.85
C VAL A 544 49.22 9.01 2.33
N LYS A 545 49.33 8.33 3.49
CA LYS A 545 48.21 7.61 4.12
C LYS A 545 47.27 8.54 4.91
N GLY A 546 47.82 9.48 5.68
CA GLY A 546 47.07 10.39 6.58
C GLY A 546 46.32 11.53 5.88
N THR A 547 45.56 12.31 6.66
CA THR A 547 44.71 13.44 6.22
C THR A 547 45.42 14.81 6.24
N SER A 548 46.73 14.84 6.46
CA SER A 548 47.57 16.04 6.36
C SER A 548 48.96 15.70 5.82
N ALA A 549 49.67 16.71 5.33
CA ALA A 549 51.08 16.60 4.92
C ALA A 549 51.76 17.97 4.87
N THR A 550 53.06 18.00 5.16
CA THR A 550 53.92 19.17 4.93
C THR A 550 54.72 18.98 3.63
N ILE A 551 54.62 19.95 2.73
CA ILE A 551 55.39 20.01 1.48
C ILE A 551 56.57 20.95 1.69
N LYS A 552 57.78 20.38 1.82
CA LYS A 552 59.06 21.11 1.91
C LYS A 552 59.62 21.41 0.51
N GLY A 553 60.77 22.07 0.42
CA GLY A 553 61.49 22.31 -0.85
C GLY A 553 60.80 23.31 -1.78
N LEU A 554 60.19 24.36 -1.21
CA LEU A 554 59.54 25.43 -1.96
C LEU A 554 60.42 26.69 -1.95
N LYS A 555 60.44 27.46 -3.06
CA LYS A 555 61.08 28.78 -3.06
C LYS A 555 60.31 29.70 -2.09
N ALA A 556 61.01 30.56 -1.34
CA ALA A 556 60.40 31.55 -0.45
C ALA A 556 59.61 32.61 -1.25
N LYS A 557 58.70 33.34 -0.59
CA LYS A 557 57.84 34.38 -1.17
C LYS A 557 57.05 34.01 -2.44
N LYS A 558 56.93 32.72 -2.82
CA LYS A 558 56.29 32.27 -4.07
C LYS A 558 54.92 31.65 -3.80
N THR A 559 53.93 32.02 -4.61
CA THR A 559 52.58 31.47 -4.54
C THR A 559 52.52 30.07 -5.15
N TYR A 560 51.96 29.13 -4.41
CA TYR A 560 51.71 27.75 -4.87
C TYR A 560 50.23 27.39 -4.72
N TYR A 561 49.72 26.65 -5.70
CA TYR A 561 48.33 26.22 -5.78
C TYR A 561 48.25 24.71 -5.59
N PHE A 562 47.41 24.24 -4.68
CA PHE A 562 47.31 22.84 -4.28
C PHE A 562 45.92 22.26 -4.56
N LYS A 563 45.91 20.99 -4.96
CA LYS A 563 44.73 20.12 -5.09
C LYS A 563 45.10 18.73 -4.58
N VAL A 564 44.13 18.01 -4.01
CA VAL A 564 44.32 16.64 -3.51
C VAL A 564 43.32 15.71 -4.20
N LYS A 565 43.73 14.47 -4.48
CA LYS A 565 42.83 13.36 -4.83
C LYS A 565 42.96 12.27 -3.78
N ALA A 566 41.87 11.72 -3.29
CA ALA A 566 41.91 10.45 -2.57
C ALA A 566 42.29 9.34 -3.55
N TYR A 567 42.95 8.28 -3.08
CA TYR A 567 43.20 7.08 -3.88
C TYR A 567 42.82 5.81 -3.14
N LYS A 568 42.53 4.75 -3.89
CA LYS A 568 42.38 3.38 -3.38
C LYS A 568 43.26 2.44 -4.19
N ASN A 569 43.93 1.53 -3.50
CA ASN A 569 44.68 0.44 -4.14
C ASN A 569 43.66 -0.61 -4.62
N VAL A 570 43.74 -0.99 -5.90
CA VAL A 570 42.87 -1.98 -6.55
C VAL A 570 43.74 -2.78 -7.52
N SER A 571 43.92 -4.07 -7.28
CA SER A 571 44.72 -4.98 -8.12
C SER A 571 46.08 -4.37 -8.52
N LYS A 572 46.90 -4.03 -7.50
CA LYS A 572 48.21 -3.34 -7.59
C LYS A 572 48.19 -1.92 -8.22
N LYS A 573 47.07 -1.43 -8.80
CA LYS A 573 46.94 -0.08 -9.39
C LYS A 573 46.24 0.92 -8.43
N LYS A 574 46.52 2.22 -8.57
CA LYS A 574 45.90 3.28 -7.73
C LYS A 574 44.77 4.02 -8.46
N VAL A 575 43.53 3.76 -8.06
CA VAL A 575 42.34 4.46 -8.55
C VAL A 575 42.19 5.80 -7.81
N LEU A 576 42.07 6.91 -8.53
CA LEU A 576 41.96 8.26 -7.96
C LEU A 576 40.51 8.79 -7.92
N SER A 577 40.22 9.67 -6.97
CA SER A 577 39.01 10.52 -6.97
C SER A 577 39.10 11.66 -7.99
N ALA A 578 38.00 12.39 -8.17
CA ALA A 578 38.05 13.76 -8.68
C ALA A 578 38.90 14.66 -7.76
N TYR A 579 39.41 15.78 -8.27
CA TYR A 579 40.15 16.75 -7.47
C TYR A 579 39.30 17.36 -6.36
N SER A 580 39.95 17.71 -5.25
CA SER A 580 39.43 18.64 -4.25
C SER A 580 39.18 20.04 -4.84
N ASN A 581 38.53 20.89 -4.06
CA ASN A 581 38.68 22.34 -4.19
C ASN A 581 40.17 22.74 -4.20
N ARG A 582 40.47 23.82 -4.92
CA ARG A 582 41.80 24.46 -4.92
C ARG A 582 41.96 25.26 -3.61
N LYS A 583 43.13 25.18 -2.98
CA LYS A 583 43.64 26.18 -2.04
C LYS A 583 45.00 26.67 -2.54
N SER A 584 45.41 27.85 -2.12
CA SER A 584 46.69 28.46 -2.49
C SER A 584 47.26 29.29 -1.36
N THR A 585 48.57 29.46 -1.33
CA THR A 585 49.26 30.30 -0.34
C THR A 585 50.63 30.72 -0.86
N LYS A 586 51.15 31.85 -0.37
CA LYS A 586 52.50 32.37 -0.64
C LYS A 586 53.41 31.85 0.48
N THR A 587 54.55 31.25 0.14
CA THR A 587 55.56 30.86 1.15
C THR A 587 56.04 32.09 1.93
N LYS A 588 56.36 31.90 3.22
CA LYS A 588 56.88 33.00 4.07
C LYS A 588 58.25 33.47 3.59
#